data_AF-K2A5H4-F1
#
_entry.id   AF-K2A5H4-F1
#
_cell.length_a   1.000
_cell.length_b   1.000
_cell.length_c   1.000
_cell.angle_alpha   90.00
_cell.angle_beta   90.00
_cell.angle_gamma   90.00
#
_symmetry.space_group_name_H-M   'P 1'
#
loop_
_entity.id
_entity.type
_entity.pdbx_description
1 polymer ?
#
loop_
_entity_poly.entity_id
_entity_poly.type
_entity_poly.pdbx_seq_one_letter_code
_entity_poly.pdbx_strand_id
1 'polypeptide(L)'
;MNHSLKTGFSFGLTSGIITTLGLMVGLQAGTHSKLVVLGGILTIAVADAFSDALGIHISEESENKHTCGEIWQSTISTFLSKFIFASTFVVPVLLFDLTVAVVISIIWGLALLGLFSYILAKEQKVKPLSVISEHLMIAIVVIVITHYIGDWIGSTFI
;
A
#
# COMPACT_ATOMS: atom_id res chain seq x y z
N MET A 1 -1.13 17.15 -13.03
CA MET A 1 -0.81 17.34 -11.60
C MET A 1 0.54 18.02 -11.49
N ASN A 2 0.73 18.89 -10.50
CA ASN A 2 2.07 19.37 -10.12
C ASN A 2 2.95 18.18 -9.72
N HIS A 3 4.26 18.30 -9.96
CA HIS A 3 5.22 17.22 -9.69
C HIS A 3 5.10 16.68 -8.27
N SER A 4 5.12 17.57 -7.27
CA SER A 4 5.08 17.22 -5.84
C SER A 4 3.82 16.46 -5.42
N LEU A 5 2.64 16.84 -5.94
CA LEU A 5 1.40 16.07 -5.71
C LEU A 5 1.48 14.69 -6.34
N LYS A 6 2.06 14.59 -7.54
CA LYS A 6 2.18 13.33 -8.25
C LYS A 6 3.11 12.38 -7.51
N THR A 7 4.28 12.85 -7.07
CA THR A 7 5.22 12.06 -6.30
C THR A 7 4.54 11.49 -5.05
N GLY A 8 3.94 12.35 -4.22
CA GLY A 8 3.32 11.90 -2.98
C GLY A 8 2.12 10.99 -3.19
N PHE A 9 1.24 11.30 -4.15
CA PHE A 9 0.08 10.44 -4.47
C PHE A 9 0.51 9.06 -4.97
N SER A 10 1.44 9.02 -5.93
CA SER A 10 1.90 7.77 -6.56
C SER A 10 2.55 6.85 -5.52
N PHE A 11 3.39 7.43 -4.66
CA PHE A 11 4.06 6.70 -3.60
C PHE A 11 3.07 6.22 -2.54
N GLY A 12 2.23 7.11 -2.01
CA GLY A 12 1.28 6.77 -0.96
C GLY A 12 0.25 5.71 -1.39
N LEU A 13 -0.26 5.78 -2.63
CA LEU A 13 -1.16 4.76 -3.18
C LEU A 13 -0.46 3.39 -3.27
N THR A 14 0.72 3.35 -3.88
CA THR A 14 1.43 2.09 -4.15
C THR A 14 1.87 1.43 -2.84
N SER A 15 2.49 2.21 -1.94
CA SER A 15 2.94 1.78 -0.62
C SER A 15 1.75 1.34 0.25
N GLY A 16 0.67 2.12 0.27
CA GLY A 16 -0.54 1.80 1.02
C GLY A 16 -1.20 0.49 0.58
N ILE A 17 -1.19 0.17 -0.71
CA ILE A 17 -1.75 -1.10 -1.20
C ILE A 17 -0.84 -2.28 -0.84
N ILE A 18 0.44 -2.20 -1.19
CA ILE A 18 1.36 -3.34 -1.07
C ILE A 18 1.59 -3.70 0.40
N THR A 19 1.87 -2.71 1.25
CA THR A 19 2.15 -2.95 2.67
C THR A 19 0.91 -3.47 3.40
N THR A 20 -0.28 -2.91 3.12
CA THR A 20 -1.52 -3.38 3.75
C THR A 20 -1.92 -4.78 3.30
N LEU A 21 -1.79 -5.11 2.01
CA LEU A 21 -2.01 -6.48 1.54
C LEU A 21 -1.03 -7.47 2.18
N GLY A 22 0.26 -7.13 2.16
CA GLY A 22 1.30 -7.98 2.75
C GLY A 22 1.04 -8.28 4.22
N LEU A 23 0.77 -7.24 5.01
CA LEU A 23 0.45 -7.37 6.44
C LEU A 23 -0.83 -8.18 6.65
N MET A 24 -1.92 -7.81 5.99
CA MET A 24 -3.22 -8.45 6.18
C MET A 24 -3.17 -9.95 5.87
N VAL A 25 -2.51 -10.34 4.77
CA VAL A 25 -2.36 -11.75 4.38
C VAL A 25 -1.48 -12.50 5.37
N GLY A 26 -0.34 -11.93 5.77
CA GLY A 26 0.54 -12.57 6.75
C GLY A 26 -0.11 -12.76 8.12
N LEU A 27 -0.84 -11.76 8.60
CA LEU A 27 -1.58 -11.85 9.87
C LEU A 27 -2.74 -12.85 9.78
N GLN A 28 -3.47 -12.90 8.67
CA GLN A 28 -4.53 -13.87 8.46
C GLN A 28 -4.00 -15.30 8.41
N ALA A 29 -2.85 -15.51 7.76
CA ALA A 29 -2.16 -16.79 7.68
C ALA A 29 -1.70 -17.28 9.06
N GLY A 30 -1.01 -16.42 9.82
CA GLY A 30 -0.45 -16.82 11.12
C GLY A 30 -1.45 -16.91 12.27
N THR A 31 -2.55 -16.14 12.24
CA THR A 31 -3.44 -16.03 13.42
C THR A 31 -4.89 -16.44 13.18
N HIS A 32 -5.35 -16.45 11.93
CA HIS A 32 -6.76 -16.57 11.56
C HIS A 32 -7.71 -15.63 12.33
N SER A 33 -7.19 -14.55 12.92
CA SER A 33 -7.93 -13.66 13.81
C SER A 33 -8.32 -12.36 13.10
N LYS A 34 -9.63 -12.16 12.92
CA LYS A 34 -10.19 -10.94 12.33
C LYS A 34 -9.80 -9.69 13.13
N LEU A 35 -9.69 -9.80 14.47
CA LEU A 35 -9.29 -8.69 15.33
C LEU A 35 -7.83 -8.30 15.10
N VAL A 36 -6.92 -9.29 15.01
CA VAL A 36 -5.50 -9.04 14.75
C VAL A 36 -5.31 -8.38 13.39
N VAL A 37 -6.00 -8.86 12.37
CA VAL A 37 -5.94 -8.28 11.03
C VAL A 37 -6.47 -6.85 10.99
N LEU A 38 -7.61 -6.57 11.63
CA LEU A 38 -8.19 -5.23 11.71
C LEU A 38 -7.28 -4.26 12.47
N GLY A 39 -6.74 -4.70 13.61
CA GLY A 39 -5.76 -3.93 14.39
C GLY A 39 -4.51 -3.63 13.57
N GLY A 40 -3.98 -4.64 12.87
CA GLY A 40 -2.85 -4.50 11.97
C GLY A 40 -3.08 -3.42 10.91
N ILE A 41 -4.17 -3.52 10.15
CA ILE A 41 -4.51 -2.55 9.09
C ILE A 41 -4.59 -1.12 9.66
N LEU A 42 -5.34 -0.92 10.74
CA LEU A 42 -5.55 0.42 11.31
C LEU A 42 -4.26 1.02 11.88
N THR A 43 -3.45 0.21 12.58
CA THR A 43 -2.18 0.67 13.14
C THR A 43 -1.20 1.06 12.04
N ILE A 44 -1.05 0.27 10.97
CA ILE A 44 -0.16 0.64 9.88
C ILE A 44 -0.72 1.81 9.06
N ALA A 45 -2.04 1.90 8.85
CA ALA A 45 -2.63 2.99 8.09
C ALA A 45 -2.26 4.35 8.70
N VAL A 46 -2.10 4.43 10.02
CA VAL A 46 -1.65 5.64 10.73
C VAL A 46 -0.12 5.72 10.77
N ALA A 47 0.53 4.75 11.41
CA ALA A 47 1.96 4.82 11.71
C ALA A 47 2.82 4.86 10.44
N ASP A 48 2.48 4.00 9.49
CA ASP A 48 3.21 3.84 8.24
C ASP A 48 2.92 4.98 7.25
N ALA A 49 1.74 5.61 7.32
CA ALA A 49 1.43 6.82 6.55
C ALA A 49 2.22 8.04 7.04
N PHE A 50 2.37 8.21 8.36
CA PHE A 50 3.24 9.28 8.89
C PHE A 50 4.71 9.02 8.58
N SER A 51 5.18 7.78 8.73
CA SER A 51 6.56 7.39 8.41
C SER A 51 6.91 7.69 6.96
N ASP A 52 6.08 7.25 6.02
CA ASP A 52 6.31 7.48 4.59
C ASP A 52 6.19 8.95 4.18
N ALA A 53 5.23 9.68 4.76
CA ALA A 53 5.09 11.11 4.49
C ALA A 53 6.33 11.88 4.95
N LEU A 54 6.87 11.56 6.13
CA LEU A 54 8.11 12.14 6.60
C LEU A 54 9.31 11.70 5.74
N GLY A 55 9.33 10.44 5.28
CA GLY A 55 10.35 9.95 4.36
C GLY A 55 10.39 10.75 3.05
N ILE A 56 9.22 11.00 2.44
CA ILE A 56 9.10 11.85 1.25
C ILE A 56 9.47 13.31 1.55
N HIS A 57 9.05 13.84 2.71
CA HIS A 57 9.43 15.19 3.15
C HIS A 57 10.96 15.38 3.15
N ILE A 58 11.67 14.47 3.84
CA ILE A 58 13.11 14.53 3.98
C ILE A 58 13.79 14.29 2.62
N SER A 59 13.24 13.40 1.78
CA SER A 59 13.75 13.16 0.43
C SER A 59 13.71 14.43 -0.43
N GLU A 60 12.57 15.14 -0.43
CA GLU A 60 12.37 16.36 -1.22
C GLU A 60 13.18 17.55 -0.66
N GLU A 61 13.33 17.64 0.66
CA GLU A 61 14.20 18.62 1.33
C GLU A 61 15.67 18.38 0.96
N SER A 62 16.11 17.12 0.93
CA SER A 62 17.49 16.73 0.61
C SER A 62 17.89 17.07 -0.83
N GLU A 63 16.94 17.11 -1.76
CA GLU A 63 17.22 17.49 -3.15
C GLU A 63 17.62 18.97 -3.31
N ASN A 64 17.30 19.85 -2.35
CA ASN A 64 17.59 21.29 -2.39
C ASN A 64 17.14 21.98 -3.70
N LYS A 65 16.09 21.46 -4.36
CA LYS A 65 15.50 22.00 -5.59
C LYS A 65 14.07 22.50 -5.41
N HIS A 66 13.36 21.95 -4.44
CA HIS A 66 11.94 22.21 -4.22
C HIS A 66 11.73 23.30 -3.18
N THR A 67 10.68 24.08 -3.37
CA THR A 67 10.27 25.10 -2.39
C THR A 67 9.63 24.44 -1.17
N CYS A 68 9.63 25.13 -0.03
CA CYS A 68 8.97 24.66 1.19
C CYS A 68 7.49 24.27 0.95
N GLY A 69 6.79 25.02 0.10
CA GLY A 69 5.40 24.71 -0.28
C GLY A 69 5.28 23.39 -1.08
N GLU A 70 6.20 23.12 -2.00
CA GLU A 70 6.24 21.87 -2.77
C GLU A 70 6.57 20.65 -1.90
N ILE A 71 7.51 20.81 -0.96
CA ILE A 71 7.87 19.77 0.01
C ILE A 71 6.67 19.41 0.90
N TRP A 72 5.96 20.40 1.43
CA TRP A 72 4.74 20.14 2.21
C TRP A 72 3.62 19.55 1.36
N GLN A 73 3.53 19.93 0.09
CA GLN A 73 2.56 19.37 -0.84
C GLN A 73 2.79 17.88 -1.09
N SER A 74 4.04 17.43 -1.32
CA SER A 74 4.36 16.01 -1.46
C SER A 74 4.15 15.24 -0.15
N THR A 75 4.48 15.85 0.98
CA THR A 75 4.29 15.28 2.34
C THR A 75 2.81 14.98 2.61
N ILE A 76 1.96 15.99 2.48
CA ILE A 76 0.52 15.87 2.75
C ILE A 76 -0.13 14.91 1.74
N SER A 77 0.28 14.99 0.48
CA SER A 77 -0.22 14.09 -0.56
C SER A 77 0.14 12.64 -0.26
N THR A 78 1.36 12.37 0.23
CA THR A 78 1.79 11.03 0.64
C THR A 78 0.97 10.52 1.81
N PHE A 79 0.86 11.32 2.88
CA PHE A 79 0.11 10.96 4.07
C PHE A 79 -1.35 10.61 3.72
N LEU A 80 -2.05 11.52 3.05
CA LEU A 80 -3.46 11.34 2.72
C LEU A 80 -3.67 10.15 1.80
N SER A 81 -2.85 9.99 0.77
CA SER A 81 -2.99 8.88 -0.17
C SER A 81 -2.78 7.55 0.56
N LYS A 82 -1.68 7.42 1.32
CA LYS A 82 -1.38 6.17 2.04
C LYS A 82 -2.45 5.85 3.09
N PHE A 83 -2.84 6.83 3.91
CA PHE A 83 -3.87 6.66 4.93
C PHE A 83 -5.21 6.23 4.32
N ILE A 84 -5.66 6.91 3.27
CA ILE A 84 -6.97 6.64 2.63
C ILE A 84 -6.95 5.25 1.98
N PHE A 85 -5.94 4.95 1.15
CA PHE A 85 -5.88 3.67 0.44
C PHE A 85 -5.71 2.49 1.41
N ALA A 86 -4.85 2.60 2.42
CA ALA A 86 -4.73 1.58 3.47
C ALA A 86 -6.06 1.36 4.23
N SER A 87 -6.78 2.45 4.54
CA SER A 87 -8.07 2.36 5.22
C SER A 87 -9.16 1.69 4.38
N THR A 88 -9.06 1.66 3.04
CA THR A 88 -10.06 0.95 2.21
C THR A 88 -10.10 -0.55 2.50
N PHE A 89 -9.00 -1.15 2.94
CA PHE A 89 -8.92 -2.59 3.27
C PHE A 89 -9.65 -2.96 4.56
N VAL A 90 -10.03 -1.98 5.39
CA VAL A 90 -10.91 -2.21 6.54
C VAL A 90 -12.31 -2.63 6.08
N VAL A 91 -12.77 -2.11 4.94
CA VAL A 91 -14.16 -2.31 4.46
C VAL A 91 -14.44 -3.80 4.17
N PRO A 92 -13.64 -4.54 3.39
CA PRO A 92 -13.87 -5.98 3.21
C PRO A 92 -13.81 -6.76 4.53
N VAL A 93 -12.87 -6.42 5.41
CA VAL A 93 -12.70 -7.11 6.71
C VAL A 93 -13.93 -6.92 7.59
N LEU A 94 -14.55 -5.75 7.62
CA LEU A 94 -15.76 -5.52 8.39
C LEU A 94 -16.98 -6.25 7.83
N LEU A 95 -17.13 -6.26 6.49
CA LEU A 95 -18.33 -6.76 5.82
C LEU A 95 -18.38 -8.28 5.62
N PHE A 96 -17.23 -8.95 5.55
CA PHE A 96 -17.14 -10.37 5.21
C PHE A 96 -16.42 -11.19 6.29
N ASP A 97 -16.51 -12.52 6.16
CA ASP A 97 -15.65 -13.45 6.90
C ASP A 97 -14.19 -13.30 6.48
N LEU A 98 -13.26 -13.56 7.41
CA LEU A 98 -11.85 -13.20 7.22
C LEU A 98 -11.24 -13.75 5.92
N THR A 99 -11.48 -15.03 5.60
CA THR A 99 -10.96 -15.65 4.37
C THR A 99 -11.51 -14.97 3.12
N VAL A 100 -12.81 -14.68 3.09
CA VAL A 100 -13.47 -14.02 1.96
C VAL A 100 -13.02 -12.57 1.85
N ALA A 101 -12.90 -11.88 2.98
CA ALA A 101 -12.40 -10.52 3.08
C ALA A 101 -10.99 -10.38 2.50
N VAL A 102 -10.08 -11.31 2.81
CA VAL A 102 -8.71 -11.30 2.27
C VAL A 102 -8.71 -11.48 0.75
N VAL A 103 -9.51 -12.40 0.21
CA VAL A 103 -9.62 -12.59 -1.25
C VAL A 103 -10.15 -11.32 -1.92
N ILE A 104 -11.20 -10.71 -1.39
CA ILE A 104 -11.77 -9.46 -1.91
C ILE A 104 -10.73 -8.34 -1.85
N SER A 105 -10.02 -8.21 -0.73
CA SER A 105 -8.95 -7.24 -0.54
C SER A 105 -7.81 -7.44 -1.55
N ILE A 106 -7.36 -8.67 -1.82
CA ILE A 106 -6.33 -8.95 -2.83
C ILE A 106 -6.81 -8.48 -4.21
N ILE A 107 -8.03 -8.85 -4.61
CA ILE A 107 -8.60 -8.42 -5.90
C ILE A 107 -8.68 -6.89 -5.95
N TRP A 108 -9.18 -6.25 -4.90
CA TRP A 108 -9.31 -4.80 -4.79
C TRP A 108 -7.95 -4.09 -4.92
N GLY A 109 -6.95 -4.52 -4.16
CA GLY A 109 -5.64 -3.90 -4.16
C GLY A 109 -4.90 -4.11 -5.48
N LEU A 110 -4.94 -5.32 -6.07
CA LEU A 110 -4.36 -5.56 -7.39
C LEU A 110 -5.09 -4.77 -8.48
N ALA A 111 -6.41 -4.61 -8.40
CA ALA A 111 -7.17 -3.78 -9.34
C ALA A 111 -6.79 -2.29 -9.23
N LEU A 112 -6.69 -1.75 -8.00
CA LEU A 112 -6.25 -0.37 -7.77
C LEU A 112 -4.82 -0.15 -8.28
N LEU A 113 -3.90 -1.04 -7.94
CA LEU A 113 -2.50 -0.95 -8.37
C LEU A 113 -2.38 -1.07 -9.89
N GLY A 114 -3.11 -2.00 -10.50
CA GLY A 114 -3.15 -2.19 -11.95
C GLY A 114 -3.71 -0.98 -12.68
N LEU A 115 -4.82 -0.41 -12.19
CA LEU A 115 -5.42 0.81 -12.72
C LEU A 115 -4.45 1.99 -12.62
N PHE A 116 -3.82 2.18 -11.47
CA PHE A 116 -2.86 3.24 -11.27
C PHE A 116 -1.63 3.09 -12.20
N SER A 117 -1.12 1.86 -12.33
CA SER A 117 0.00 1.53 -13.22
C SER A 117 -0.32 1.79 -14.68
N TYR A 118 -1.56 1.50 -15.10
CA TYR A 118 -2.04 1.83 -16.45
C TYR A 118 -2.04 3.33 -16.71
N ILE A 119 -2.55 4.13 -15.75
CA ILE A 119 -2.59 5.59 -15.86
C ILE A 119 -1.16 6.13 -15.96
N LEU A 120 -0.26 5.67 -15.09
CA LEU A 120 1.14 6.09 -15.09
C LEU A 120 1.84 5.78 -16.42
N ALA A 121 1.65 4.58 -16.96
CA ALA A 121 2.26 4.18 -18.23
C ALA A 121 1.75 5.02 -19.41
N LYS A 122 0.45 5.34 -19.42
CA LYS A 122 -0.15 6.21 -20.45
C LYS A 122 0.44 7.62 -20.39
N GLU A 123 0.63 8.17 -19.20
CA GLU A 123 1.26 9.49 -19.01
C GLU A 123 2.73 9.49 -19.45
N GLN A 124 3.46 8.40 -19.17
CA GLN A 124 4.86 8.24 -19.56
C GLN A 124 5.04 7.84 -21.05
N LYS A 125 3.95 7.62 -21.80
CA LYS A 125 3.97 7.15 -23.19
C LYS A 125 4.73 5.83 -23.40
N VAL A 126 4.74 4.97 -22.39
CA VAL A 126 5.33 3.62 -22.45
C VAL A 126 4.23 2.56 -22.60
N LYS A 127 4.62 1.33 -22.94
CA LYS A 127 3.67 0.21 -23.11
C LYS A 127 3.01 -0.14 -21.76
N PRO A 128 1.68 0.01 -21.60
CA PRO A 128 1.02 -0.19 -20.31
C PRO A 128 1.21 -1.58 -19.69
N LEU A 129 1.20 -2.61 -20.53
CA LEU A 129 1.38 -3.99 -20.07
C LEU A 129 2.71 -4.20 -19.33
N SER A 130 3.78 -3.50 -19.73
CA SER A 130 5.09 -3.65 -19.08
C SER A 130 5.03 -3.19 -17.63
N VAL A 131 4.57 -1.95 -17.40
CA VAL A 131 4.50 -1.33 -16.06
C VAL A 131 3.51 -2.06 -15.16
N ILE A 132 2.34 -2.42 -15.69
CA ILE A 132 1.33 -3.17 -14.94
C ILE A 132 1.90 -4.53 -14.50
N SER A 133 2.55 -5.25 -15.41
CA SER A 133 3.10 -6.57 -15.09
C SER A 133 4.19 -6.50 -14.02
N GLU A 134 5.06 -5.49 -14.07
CA GLU A 134 6.12 -5.29 -13.08
C GLU A 134 5.54 -5.01 -11.68
N HIS A 135 4.64 -4.03 -11.57
CA HIS A 135 4.07 -3.66 -10.28
C HIS A 135 3.21 -4.76 -9.67
N LEU A 136 2.39 -5.44 -10.49
CA LEU A 136 1.59 -6.58 -10.00
C LEU A 136 2.47 -7.76 -9.60
N MET A 137 3.56 -8.03 -10.33
CA MET A 137 4.50 -9.09 -9.95
C MET A 137 5.14 -8.81 -8.59
N ILE A 138 5.59 -7.57 -8.34
CA ILE A 138 6.13 -7.18 -7.03
C ILE A 138 5.07 -7.37 -5.93
N ALA A 139 3.83 -6.92 -6.15
CA ALA A 139 2.75 -7.08 -5.19
C ALA A 139 2.45 -8.57 -4.89
N ILE A 140 2.42 -9.42 -5.92
CA ILE A 140 2.21 -10.87 -5.75
C ILE A 140 3.36 -11.49 -4.95
N VAL A 141 4.61 -11.13 -5.25
CA VAL A 141 5.78 -11.61 -4.50
C VAL A 141 5.66 -11.24 -3.01
N VAL A 142 5.29 -10.00 -2.70
CA VAL A 142 5.07 -9.57 -1.32
C VAL A 142 3.98 -10.39 -0.64
N ILE A 143 2.82 -10.57 -1.28
CA ILE A 143 1.69 -11.36 -0.75
C ILE A 143 2.11 -12.80 -0.46
N VAL A 144 2.81 -13.45 -1.38
CA VAL A 144 3.24 -14.85 -1.24
C VAL A 144 4.26 -14.98 -0.11
N ILE A 145 5.25 -14.10 -0.06
CA ILE A 145 6.28 -14.14 1.00
C ILE A 145 5.65 -13.90 2.37
N THR A 146 4.79 -12.89 2.53
CA THR A 146 4.18 -12.61 3.83
C THR A 146 3.21 -13.69 4.28
N HIS A 147 2.51 -14.35 3.34
CA HIS A 147 1.69 -15.53 3.63
C HIS A 147 2.51 -16.64 4.28
N TYR A 148 3.61 -17.05 3.64
CA TYR A 148 4.46 -18.11 4.19
C TYR A 148 5.17 -17.74 5.49
N ILE A 149 5.57 -16.46 5.64
CA ILE A 149 6.10 -15.97 6.91
C ILE A 149 5.03 -16.07 8.00
N GLY A 150 3.78 -15.71 7.69
CA GLY A 150 2.64 -15.83 8.59
C GLY A 150 2.40 -17.27 9.04
N ASP A 151 2.27 -18.20 8.09
CA ASP A 151 2.09 -19.63 8.36
C ASP A 151 3.25 -20.22 9.19
N TRP A 152 4.49 -19.83 8.88
CA TRP A 152 5.66 -20.28 9.63
C TRP A 152 5.61 -19.80 11.09
N ILE A 153 5.28 -18.52 11.33
CA ILE A 153 5.15 -17.98 12.67
C ILE A 153 3.99 -18.68 13.40
N GLY A 154 2.84 -18.83 12.74
CA GLY A 154 1.66 -19.48 13.30
C GLY A 154 1.93 -20.92 13.71
N SER A 155 2.56 -21.72 12.86
CA SER A 155 2.87 -23.12 13.15
C SER A 155 3.99 -23.33 14.19
N THR A 156 4.85 -22.33 14.40
CA THR A 156 6.00 -22.45 15.31
C THR A 156 5.73 -21.87 16.70
N PHE A 157 4.96 -20.78 16.78
CA PHE A 157 4.85 -19.96 18.00
C PHE A 157 3.42 -19.80 18.55
N ILE A 158 2.38 -20.22 17.81
CA ILE A 158 0.97 -20.07 18.19
C ILE A 158 0.33 -21.45 18.31
#